data_AF-A0A2Y9RTF2-F1
#
_entry.id   AF-A0A2Y9RTF2-F1
#
_cell.length_a   1.000
_cell.length_b   1.000
_cell.length_c   1.000
_cell.angle_alpha   90.00
_cell.angle_beta   90.00
_cell.angle_gamma   90.00
#
_symmetry.space_group_name_H-M   'P 1'
#
loop_
_entity.id
_entity.type
_entity.pdbx_description
1 polymer ?
#
loop_
_entity_poly.entity_id
_entity_poly.type
_entity_poly.pdbx_seq_one_letter_code
_entity_poly.pdbx_strand_id
1 'polypeptide(L)' 'MLMEFVPGGELFSYLRNRGRFSSNTGLFYSAEIVCAIEYLHSKEIVYRDLKPENILLDKEGHIKLTDFGFAKKLVDR' A
#
# COMPACT_ATOMS: atom_id res chain seq x y z
N MET A 1 -17.75 3.55 -3.81
CA MET A 1 -16.81 4.18 -4.75
C MET A 1 -16.53 3.19 -5.88
N LEU A 2 -16.51 3.64 -7.14
CA LEU A 2 -16.01 2.83 -8.25
C LEU A 2 -14.51 3.11 -8.36
N MET A 3 -13.68 2.07 -8.34
CA MET A 3 -12.22 2.18 -8.41
C MET A 3 -11.70 1.34 -9.58
N GLU A 4 -10.48 1.61 -10.03
CA GLU A 4 -9.82 0.75 -11.01
C GLU A 4 -9.67 -0.68 -10.47
N PHE A 5 -9.81 -1.67 -11.35
CA PHE A 5 -9.55 -3.06 -10.99
C PHE A 5 -8.04 -3.32 -10.97
N VAL A 6 -7.54 -3.84 -9.85
CA VAL A 6 -6.13 -4.18 -9.66
C VAL A 6 -5.98 -5.71 -9.67
N PRO A 7 -5.47 -6.31 -10.77
CA PRO A 7 -5.63 -7.75 -11.03
C PRO A 7 -4.72 -8.65 -10.20
N GLY A 8 -3.64 -8.14 -9.61
CA GLY A 8 -2.70 -8.94 -8.83
C GLY A 8 -3.17 -9.23 -7.41
N GLY A 9 -4.30 -8.68 -6.96
CA GLY A 9 -4.86 -8.95 -5.64
C GLY A 9 -3.98 -8.46 -4.49
N GLU A 10 -4.23 -8.97 -3.28
CA GLU A 10 -3.58 -8.49 -2.06
C GLU A 10 -2.15 -9.03 -1.88
N LEU A 11 -1.20 -8.16 -1.56
CA LEU A 11 0.17 -8.54 -1.16
C LEU A 11 0.15 -9.51 0.04
N PHE A 12 -0.83 -9.37 0.94
CA PHE A 12 -1.03 -10.27 2.07
C PHE A 12 -1.20 -11.74 1.66
N SER A 13 -1.95 -12.00 0.59
CA SER A 13 -2.17 -13.36 0.09
C SER A 13 -0.85 -14.02 -0.33
N TYR A 14 0.04 -13.26 -0.97
CA TYR A 14 1.37 -13.74 -1.34
C TYR A 14 2.24 -13.99 -0.11
N LEU A 15 2.20 -13.10 0.88
CA LEU A 15 2.95 -13.25 2.13
C LEU A 15 2.51 -14.51 2.88
N ARG A 16 1.20 -14.71 3.03
CA ARG A 16 0.61 -15.87 3.71
C ARG A 16 0.98 -17.17 3.01
N ASN A 17 0.88 -17.21 1.68
CA ASN A 17 1.19 -18.41 0.90
C ASN A 17 2.68 -18.78 0.94
N ARG A 18 3.58 -17.79 1.04
CA ARG A 18 5.02 -18.02 1.15
C ARG A 18 5.53 -18.13 2.59
N GLY A 19 4.71 -17.81 3.58
CA GLY A 19 5.08 -17.67 4.99
C GLY A 19 5.91 -16.42 5.30
N ARG A 20 6.95 -16.14 4.50
CA ARG A 20 7.74 -14.91 4.58
C ARG A 20 8.28 -14.51 3.21
N PHE A 21 8.55 -13.21 3.05
CA PHE A 21 9.31 -12.72 1.91
C PHE A 21 10.81 -12.85 2.13
N SER A 22 11.56 -12.93 1.02
CA SER A 22 13.01 -12.75 1.04
C SER A 22 13.35 -11.32 1.45
N SER A 23 14.55 -11.08 1.96
CA SER A 23 14.99 -9.73 2.31
C SER A 23 14.92 -8.77 1.12
N ASN A 24 15.26 -9.23 -0.08
CA ASN A 24 15.20 -8.40 -1.30
C ASN A 24 13.76 -8.04 -1.67
N THR A 25 12.83 -9.00 -1.61
CA THR A 25 11.41 -8.77 -1.86
C THR A 25 10.80 -7.84 -0.81
N GLY A 26 11.14 -8.05 0.47
CA GLY A 26 10.70 -7.19 1.56
C GLY A 26 11.22 -5.76 1.42
N LEU A 27 12.48 -5.59 1.03
CA LEU A 27 13.08 -4.28 0.76
C LEU A 27 12.39 -3.58 -0.41
N PHE A 28 12.15 -4.29 -1.51
CA PHE A 28 11.46 -3.76 -2.68
C PHE A 28 10.08 -3.18 -2.32
N TYR A 29 9.20 -3.99 -1.71
CA TYR A 29 7.87 -3.52 -1.35
C TYR A 29 7.87 -2.47 -0.25
N SER A 30 8.80 -2.56 0.71
CA SER A 30 8.94 -1.52 1.75
C SER A 30 9.34 -0.18 1.15
N ALA A 31 10.23 -0.17 0.15
CA ALA A 31 10.64 1.05 -0.53
C ALA A 31 9.46 1.72 -1.25
N GLU A 32 8.65 0.94 -1.99
CA GLU A 32 7.47 1.47 -2.66
C GLU A 32 6.41 2.01 -1.68
N ILE A 33 6.18 1.30 -0.57
CA ILE A 33 5.29 1.76 0.50
C ILE A 33 5.78 3.09 1.08
N VAL A 34 7.09 3.22 1.35
CA VAL A 34 7.67 4.47 1.84
C VAL A 34 7.45 5.61 0.84
N CYS A 35 7.70 5.39 -0.46
CA CYS A 35 7.44 6.39 -1.50
C CYS A 35 5.97 6.81 -1.55
N ALA A 36 5.03 5.86 -1.46
CA ALA A 36 3.59 6.16 -1.46
C ALA A 36 3.19 6.98 -0.22
N ILE A 37 3.69 6.62 0.96
CA ILE A 37 3.42 7.33 2.21
C ILE A 37 4.07 8.72 2.22
N GLU A 38 5.30 8.85 1.74
CA GLU A 38 5.99 10.14 1.57
C GLU A 38 5.19 11.07 0.66
N TYR A 39 4.67 10.56 -0.46
CA TYR A 39 3.80 11.32 -1.34
C TYR A 39 2.54 11.81 -0.61
N LEU A 40 1.85 10.96 0.13
CA LEU A 40 0.66 11.37 0.90
C LEU A 40 1.00 12.42 1.96
N HIS A 41 2.09 12.24 2.70
CA HIS A 41 2.56 13.20 3.70
C HIS A 41 2.93 14.55 3.08
N SER A 42 3.50 14.58 1.88
CA SER A 42 3.76 15.82 1.13
C SER A 42 2.48 16.60 0.77
N LYS A 43 1.31 15.95 0.87
CA LYS A 43 -0.02 16.52 0.65
C LYS A 43 -0.80 16.72 1.96
N GLU A 44 -0.12 16.59 3.10
CA GLU A 44 -0.72 16.68 4.44
C GLU A 44 -1.79 15.61 4.68
N ILE A 45 -1.69 14.45 4.02
CA ILE A 45 -2.64 13.34 4.18
C ILE A 45 -1.98 12.23 4.99
N VAL A 46 -2.58 11.87 6.12
CA VAL A 46 -2.17 10.70 6.90
C VAL A 46 -3.06 9.52 6.53
N TYR A 47 -2.48 8.42 6.04
CA TYR A 47 -3.21 7.24 5.55
C TYR A 47 -3.91 6.43 6.68
N ARG A 48 -3.21 6.23 7.80
CA ARG A 48 -3.70 5.63 9.07
C ARG A 48 -4.16 4.16 9.06
N ASP A 49 -4.25 3.47 7.92
CA ASP A 49 -4.63 2.04 7.86
C ASP A 49 -3.63 1.20 7.06
N LEU A 50 -2.33 1.40 7.33
CA LEU A 50 -1.26 0.65 6.66
C LEU A 50 -1.18 -0.78 7.20
N LYS A 51 -1.60 -1.73 6.37
CA LYS A 51 -1.54 -3.17 6.62
C LYS A 51 -1.48 -3.95 5.30
N PRO A 52 -0.96 -5.19 5.28
CA PRO A 52 -0.81 -5.98 4.05
C PRO A 52 -2.10 -6.16 3.23
N GLU A 53 -3.27 -6.19 3.88
CA GLU A 53 -4.59 -6.37 3.26
C GLU A 53 -4.99 -5.16 2.40
N ASN A 54 -4.50 -3.96 2.74
CA ASN A 54 -4.77 -2.74 1.99
C ASN A 54 -3.69 -2.42 0.93
N ILE A 55 -2.82 -3.38 0.63
CA ILE A 55 -1.76 -3.25 -0.37
C ILE A 55 -2.05 -4.24 -1.48
N LEU A 56 -2.41 -3.73 -2.65
CA LEU A 56 -2.68 -4.53 -3.84
C LEU A 56 -1.45 -4.56 -4.76
N LEU A 57 -1.35 -5.59 -5.59
CA LEU A 57 -0.34 -5.70 -6.65
C LEU A 57 -0.98 -5.45 -8.01
N ASP A 58 -0.39 -4.58 -8.81
CA ASP A 58 -0.82 -4.41 -10.19
C ASP A 58 -0.32 -5.54 -11.10
N LYS A 59 -0.60 -5.43 -12.40
CA LYS A 59 -0.23 -6.44 -13.41
C LYS A 59 1.30 -6.60 -13.58
N GLU A 60 2.08 -5.61 -13.16
CA GLU A 60 3.55 -5.59 -13.25
C GLU A 60 4.20 -6.00 -11.92
N GLY A 61 3.38 -6.13 -10.86
CA GLY A 61 3.81 -6.57 -9.54
C GLY A 61 4.22 -5.43 -8.61
N HIS A 62 3.87 -4.19 -8.95
CA HIS A 62 4.09 -3.00 -8.12
C HIS A 62 2.93 -2.78 -7.15
N ILE A 63 3.21 -2.15 -6.01
CA ILE A 63 2.17 -1.91 -4.99
C ILE A 63 1.23 -0.76 -5.37
N LYS A 64 -0.04 -0.94 -5.02
CA LYS A 64 -1.06 0.12 -4.99
C LYS A 64 -1.73 0.11 -3.62
N LEU A 65 -1.74 1.26 -2.95
CA LEU A 65 -2.54 1.44 -1.73
C LEU A 65 -4.02 1.50 -2.09
N THR A 66 -4.85 0.80 -1.33
CA THR A 66 -6.32 0.87 -1.42
C THR A 66 -6.92 1.35 -0.10
N ASP A 67 -8.25 1.41 0.01
CA ASP A 67 -9.01 1.76 1.22
C ASP A 67 -8.50 3.01 1.97
N PHE A 68 -8.93 4.17 1.49
CA PHE A 68 -8.64 5.47 2.13
C PHE A 68 -9.71 5.84 3.17
N GLY A 69 -10.50 4.89 3.68
CA GLY A 69 -11.60 5.17 4.63
C GLY A 69 -11.14 5.81 5.94
N PHE A 70 -9.90 5.53 6.37
CA PHE A 70 -9.27 6.18 7.53
C PHE A 70 -8.32 7.31 7.16
N ALA A 71 -8.10 7.60 5.88
CA ALA A 71 -7.20 8.68 5.50
C ALA A 71 -7.76 10.03 5.97
N LYS A 72 -6.87 10.93 6.38
CA LYS A 72 -7.27 12.28 6.84
C LYS A 72 -6.30 13.33 6.34
N LYS A 73 -6.84 14.36 5.70
CA LYS A 73 -6.10 15.59 5.43
C LYS A 73 -5.97 16.39 6.72
N LEU A 74 -4.76 16.74 7.10
CA LEU A 74 -4.47 17.64 8.19
C LEU A 74 -4.74 19.06 7.70
N VAL A 75 -5.50 19.81 8.48
CA VAL A 75 -5.65 21.25 8.35
C VAL A 75 -5.23 21.82 9.68
N ASP A 76 -4.32 22.80 9.66
CA ASP A 76 -3.97 23.52 10.88
C ASP A 76 -5.26 24.13 11.48
N ARG A 77 -5.37 24.03 12.81
CA ARG A 77 -6.52 24.52 13.57
C ARG A 77 -6.42 26.00 13.89
#